data_AF-A0A935FKJ3-F1
#
_entry.id   AF-A0A935FKJ3-F1
#
_cell.length_a   1.000
_cell.length_b   1.000
_cell.length_c   1.000
_cell.angle_alpha   90.00
_cell.angle_beta   90.00
_cell.angle_gamma   90.00
#
_symmetry.space_group_name_H-M   'P 1'
#
loop_
_entity.id
_entity.type
_entity.pdbx_description
1 polymer ?
#
loop_
_entity_poly.entity_id
_entity_poly.type
_entity_poly.pdbx_seq_one_letter_code
_entity_poly.pdbx_strand_id
1 'polypeptide(L)' 'MDDLAGVQRYASDMRVVEYLTFGPNNESDSVEFLRRCQIDRAAQPRQDHAFAIVRQADSELVGSCGLHLRPWRKRTH' A
#
# COMPACT_ATOMS: atom_id res chain seq x y z
N MET A 1 6.52 15.03 -0.73
CA MET A 1 5.80 13.74 -0.80
C MET A 1 6.81 12.71 -0.38
N ASP A 2 7.02 12.64 0.92
CA ASP A 2 8.31 12.21 1.46
C ASP A 2 8.41 10.68 1.53
N ASP A 3 7.26 9.99 1.48
CA ASP A 3 7.17 8.52 1.45
C ASP A 3 7.48 7.90 0.08
N LEU A 4 7.51 8.69 -1.01
CA LEU A 4 7.65 8.16 -2.38
C LEU A 4 8.94 7.35 -2.56
N ALA A 5 10.06 7.86 -2.06
CA ALA A 5 11.35 7.18 -2.19
C ALA A 5 11.34 5.82 -1.48
N GLY A 6 10.75 5.75 -0.28
CA GLY A 6 10.63 4.49 0.47
C GLY A 6 9.68 3.50 -0.20
N VAL A 7 8.52 3.97 -0.68
CA VAL A 7 7.57 3.14 -1.43
C VAL A 7 8.19 2.60 -2.71
N GLN A 8 8.80 3.46 -3.52
CA GLN A 8 9.44 3.07 -4.77
C GLN A 8 10.53 2.04 -4.55
N ARG A 9 11.31 2.17 -3.48
CA ARG A 9 12.42 1.26 -3.17
C ARG A 9 11.98 -0.19 -2.99
N TYR A 10 10.94 -0.45 -2.19
CA TYR A 10 10.47 -1.83 -2.02
C TYR A 10 9.53 -2.28 -3.15
N ALA A 11 8.70 -1.39 -3.69
CA ALA A 11 7.69 -1.74 -4.68
C ALA A 11 8.27 -2.02 -6.08
N SER A 12 9.51 -1.61 -6.34
CA SER A 12 10.24 -1.92 -7.59
C SER A 12 11.17 -3.14 -7.49
N ASP A 13 11.42 -3.69 -6.29
CA ASP A 13 12.25 -4.88 -6.13
C ASP A 13 11.48 -6.13 -6.60
N MET A 14 11.97 -6.77 -7.65
CA MET A 14 11.41 -8.00 -8.24
C MET A 14 11.17 -9.12 -7.22
N ARG A 15 12.01 -9.22 -6.18
CA ARG A 15 11.87 -10.26 -5.14
C ARG A 15 10.72 -9.96 -4.18
N VAL A 16 10.37 -8.69 -4.00
CA VAL A 16 9.25 -8.27 -3.15
C VAL A 16 7.93 -8.55 -3.84
N VAL A 17 7.86 -8.29 -5.14
CA VAL A 17 6.62 -8.35 -5.92
C VAL A 17 6.34 -9.72 -6.55
N GLU A 18 7.24 -10.70 -6.40
CA GLU A 18 7.15 -12.03 -7.03
C GLU A 18 5.79 -12.71 -6.83
N TYR A 19 5.18 -12.54 -5.65
CA TYR A 19 3.90 -13.15 -5.29
C TYR A 19 2.76 -12.13 -5.11
N LEU A 20 2.99 -10.87 -5.47
CA LEU A 20 2.02 -9.80 -5.30
C LEU A 20 1.26 -9.55 -6.60
N THR A 21 0.05 -9.01 -6.50
CA THR A 21 -0.80 -8.68 -7.66
C THR A 21 -0.45 -7.33 -8.30
N PHE A 22 0.66 -6.72 -7.87
CA PHE A 22 1.12 -5.41 -8.31
C PHE A 22 2.65 -5.39 -8.44
N GLY A 23 3.15 -4.42 -9.20
CA GLY A 23 4.56 -4.22 -9.46
C GLY A 23 5.17 -5.14 -10.54
N PRO A 24 6.48 -5.04 -10.77
CA PRO A 24 7.40 -4.06 -10.18
C PRO A 24 6.98 -2.64 -10.57
N ASN A 25 6.81 -1.77 -9.57
CA ASN A 25 6.29 -0.43 -9.79
C ASN A 25 7.35 0.46 -10.46
N ASN A 26 6.94 1.19 -11.49
CA ASN A 26 7.65 2.40 -11.88
C ASN A 26 7.29 3.56 -10.92
N GLU A 27 8.00 4.69 -11.01
CA GLU A 27 7.76 5.84 -10.11
C GLU A 27 6.32 6.36 -10.18
N SER A 28 5.70 6.35 -11.37
CA SER A 28 4.31 6.81 -11.53
C SER A 28 3.31 5.90 -10.82
N ASP A 29 3.56 4.58 -10.82
CA ASP A 29 2.74 3.61 -10.08
C ASP A 29 2.81 3.87 -8.57
N SER A 30 4.02 4.17 -8.06
CA SER A 30 4.23 4.52 -6.65
C SER A 30 3.59 5.86 -6.27
N VAL A 31 3.60 6.84 -7.19
CA VAL A 31 2.87 8.09 -7.01
C VAL A 31 1.37 7.85 -6.93
N GLU A 32 0.82 7.04 -7.84
CA GLU A 32 -0.61 6.70 -7.84
C GLU A 32 -1.02 5.93 -6.58
N PHE A 33 -0.19 5.00 -6.11
CA PHE A 33 -0.42 4.30 -4.84
C PHE A 33 -0.54 5.27 -3.66
N LEU A 34 0.38 6.23 -3.54
CA LEU A 34 0.34 7.21 -2.46
C LEU A 34 -0.83 8.20 -2.60
N ARG A 35 -1.22 8.56 -3.83
CA ARG A 35 -2.45 9.33 -4.08
C ARG A 35 -3.68 8.54 -3.62
N ARG A 36 -3.76 7.25 -3.95
CA ARG A 36 -4.84 6.37 -3.48
C ARG A 36 -4.92 6.35 -1.96
N CYS A 37 -3.79 6.19 -1.28
CA CYS A 37 -3.73 6.20 0.19
C CYS A 37 -4.28 7.51 0.79
N GLN A 38 -4.04 8.65 0.16
CA GLN A 38 -4.57 9.95 0.59
C GLN A 38 -6.09 10.03 0.37
N ILE A 39 -6.58 9.59 -0.78
CA ILE A 39 -8.01 9.54 -1.09
C ILE A 39 -8.74 8.65 -0.07
N ASP A 40 -8.22 7.44 0.16
CA ASP A 40 -8.80 6.46 1.08
C ASP A 40 -8.80 6.98 2.52
N ARG A 41 -7.75 7.70 2.93
CA ARG A 41 -7.66 8.35 4.24
C ARG A 41 -8.74 9.41 4.44
N ALA A 42 -9.14 10.12 3.39
CA ALA A 42 -10.14 11.18 3.44
C ALA A 42 -11.60 10.67 3.33
N ALA A 43 -11.81 9.42 2.93
CA ALA A 43 -13.14 8.84 2.75
C ALA A 43 -13.96 8.78 4.05
N GLN A 44 -15.28 8.96 3.94
CA GLN A 44 -16.24 8.91 5.05
C GLN A 44 -17.48 8.07 4.67
N PRO A 45 -17.72 6.92 5.33
CA PRO A 45 -16.85 6.27 6.30
C PRO A 45 -15.56 5.76 5.62
N ARG A 46 -14.44 5.82 6.35
CA ARG A 46 -13.19 5.22 5.88
C ARG A 46 -13.30 3.70 5.89
N GLN A 47 -12.99 3.06 4.76
CA GLN A 47 -13.02 1.60 4.62
C GLN A 47 -11.65 0.99 4.36
N ASP A 48 -10.72 1.79 3.85
CA ASP A 48 -9.40 1.32 3.42
C ASP A 48 -8.31 2.03 4.23
N HIS A 49 -7.44 1.21 4.84
CA HIS A 49 -6.36 1.67 5.70
C HIS A 49 -5.04 1.07 5.23
N ALA A 50 -4.21 1.89 4.60
CA ALA A 50 -2.82 1.56 4.33
C ALA A 50 -1.95 1.94 5.55
N PHE A 51 -1.06 1.02 5.93
CA PHE A 51 -0.07 1.21 6.98
C PHE A 51 1.33 0.99 6.42
N ALA A 52 2.25 1.90 6.74
CA ALA A 52 3.66 1.75 6.48
C ALA A 52 4.28 0.75 7.47
N ILE A 53 5.12 -0.17 6.98
CA ILE A 53 5.92 -1.07 7.80
C ILE A 53 7.33 -0.51 7.84
N VAL A 54 7.72 0.01 9.01
CA VAL A 54 9.02 0.66 9.22
C VAL A 54 9.88 -0.20 10.13
N ARG A 55 11.11 -0.50 9.70
CA ARG A 55 12.08 -1.23 10.50
C ARG A 55 12.65 -0.31 11.57
N GLN A 56 12.56 -0.73 12.84
CA GLN A 56 12.94 0.11 13.98
C GLN A 56 14.44 0.43 14.05
N ALA A 57 15.31 -0.46 13.56
CA ALA A 57 16.76 -0.33 13.70
C ALA A 57 17.33 0.89 12.96
N ASP A 58 16.72 1.26 11.83
CA ASP A 58 17.22 2.30 10.91
C ASP A 58 16.11 3.21 10.36
N SER A 59 14.89 3.07 10.86
CA SER A 59 13.70 3.78 10.38
C SER A 59 13.44 3.58 8.87
N GLU A 60 13.89 2.47 8.28
CA GLU A 60 13.67 2.20 6.86
C GLU A 60 12.23 1.74 6.62
N LEU A 61 11.56 2.35 5.63
CA LEU A 61 10.29 1.86 5.09
C LEU A 61 10.55 0.59 4.26
N VAL A 62 10.10 -0.56 4.76
CA VAL A 62 10.36 -1.88 4.15
C VAL A 62 9.13 -2.48 3.47
N GLY A 63 7.97 -1.83 3.57
CA GLY A 63 6.75 -2.31 2.94
C GLY A 63 5.49 -1.59 3.43
N SER A 64 4.35 -2.14 3.05
CA SER A 64 3.04 -1.67 3.49
C SER A 64 2.07 -2.83 3.70
N CYS A 65 1.08 -2.67 4.58
CA CYS A 65 -0.07 -3.56 4.67
C CYS A 65 -1.40 -2.78 4.59
N GLY A 66 -2.44 -3.44 4.06
CA GLY A 66 -3.76 -2.87 3.90
C GLY A 66 -4.78 -3.58 4.79
N LEU A 67 -5.59 -2.81 5.52
CA LEU A 67 -6.82 -3.31 6.14
C LEU A 67 -8.02 -2.76 5.36
N HIS A 68 -8.83 -3.67 4.83
CA HIS A 68 -9.94 -3.37 3.95
C HIS A 68 -11.25 -3.85 4.59
N LEU A 69 -12.07 -2.91 5.04
CA LEU A 69 -13.38 -3.21 5.59
C LEU A 69 -14.34 -3.47 4.44
N ARG A 70 -14.90 -4.68 4.39
CA ARG A 70 -15.90 -5.08 3.42
C ARG A 70 -17.13 -5.61 4.16
N PRO A 71 -18.35 -5.22 3.75
CA PRO A 71 -19.55 -5.75 4.37
C PRO A 71 -19.61 -7.26 4.14
N TRP A 72 -19.96 -7.99 5.20
CA TRP A 72 -20.24 -9.40 5.06
C TRP A 72 -21.46 -9.61 4.15
N ARG A 73 -21.36 -10.52 3.17
CA ARG A 73 -22.48 -10.93 2.32
C ARG A 73 -22.73 -12.42 2.53
N LYS A 74 -23.97 -12.80 2.90
CA LYS A 74 -24.39 -14.21 2.83
C LYS A 74 -24.29 -14.67 1.38
N ARG A 75 -23.60 -15.79 1.14
CA ARG A 75 -23.78 -16.56 -0.11
C ARG A 75 -25.17 -17.17 -0.07
N THR A 76 -26.10 -16.61 -0.84
CA THR A 76 -27.34 -17.32 -1.21
C THR A 76 -26.96 -18.39 -2.22
N HIS A 77 -27.08 -19.65 -1.80
CA HIS A 77 -27.10 -20.81 -2.69
C HIS A 77 -28.49 -20.95 -3.32
#